data_AF-A0A1M2W250-F1
#
_entry.id   AF-A0A1M2W250-F1
#
_cell.length_a   1.000
_cell.length_b   1.000
_cell.length_c   1.000
_cell.angle_alpha   90.00
_cell.angle_beta   90.00
_cell.angle_gamma   90.00
#
_symmetry.space_group_name_H-M   'P 1'
#
loop_
_entity.id
_entity.type
_entity.pdbx_description
1 polymer ?
#
loop_
_entity_poly.entity_id
_entity_poly.type
_entity_poly.pdbx_seq_one_letter_code
_entity_poly.pdbx_strand_id
1 'polypeptide(L)'
;MISLSSLPEELLDVILCFTLSLPSSSFLEWMDEDTYSCTPASPTRTVLLVDKTWARIGKPHLYEGVIIRGREQADALAETLNANTKAHAGVNITLAKCIRRLRIDGVQTSAVKDIL
;
A
#
# COMPACT_ATOMS: atom_id res chain seq x y z
N MET A 1 -23.12 16.53 19.59
CA MET A 1 -22.49 15.24 19.25
C MET A 1 -21.78 15.44 17.92
N ILE A 2 -20.45 15.57 17.91
CA ILE A 2 -19.69 15.80 16.67
C ILE A 2 -19.54 14.43 15.99
N SER A 3 -20.07 14.29 14.78
CA SER A 3 -19.90 13.07 13.99
C SER A 3 -18.62 13.17 13.17
N LEU A 4 -17.81 12.10 13.13
CA LEU A 4 -16.65 12.03 12.24
C LEU A 4 -17.01 12.20 10.76
N SER A 5 -18.28 11.95 10.40
CA SER A 5 -18.81 12.14 9.04
C SER A 5 -19.00 13.61 8.65
N SER A 6 -18.87 14.56 9.58
CA SER A 6 -18.91 16.00 9.28
C SER A 6 -17.51 16.62 9.13
N LEU A 7 -16.45 15.80 9.15
CA LEU A 7 -15.08 16.27 8.95
C LEU A 7 -14.88 16.65 7.47
N PRO A 8 -14.28 17.82 7.16
CA PRO A 8 -13.87 18.16 5.80
C PRO A 8 -12.94 17.09 5.22
N GLU A 9 -13.09 16.82 3.92
CA GLU A 9 -12.32 15.78 3.24
C GLU A 9 -10.81 16.07 3.27
N GLU A 10 -10.41 17.34 3.29
CA GLU A 10 -9.02 17.78 3.35
C GLU A 10 -8.35 17.39 4.67
N LEU A 11 -9.07 17.51 5.79
CA LEU A 11 -8.56 17.09 7.09
C LEU A 11 -8.50 15.57 7.19
N LEU A 12 -9.50 14.90 6.63
CA LEU A 12 -9.52 13.45 6.55
C LEU A 12 -8.35 12.93 5.71
N ASP A 13 -8.03 13.57 4.60
CA ASP A 13 -6.90 13.23 3.74
C ASP A 13 -5.57 13.32 4.50
N VAL A 14 -5.34 14.39 5.27
CA VAL A 14 -4.12 14.55 6.07
C VAL A 14 -4.01 13.47 7.15
N ILE A 15 -5.11 13.15 7.84
CA ILE A 15 -5.13 12.09 8.86
C ILE A 15 -4.84 10.72 8.25
N LEU A 16 -5.49 10.42 7.12
CA LEU A 16 -5.31 9.15 6.41
C LEU A 16 -3.90 9.05 5.80
N CYS A 17 -3.36 10.15 5.28
CA CYS A 17 -1.98 10.21 4.82
C CYS A 17 -1.01 9.88 5.95
N PHE A 18 -1.14 10.48 7.13
CA PHE A 18 -0.26 10.20 8.26
C PHE A 18 -0.36 8.74 8.76
N THR A 19 -1.56 8.16 8.75
CA THR A 19 -1.79 6.82 9.30
C THR A 19 -1.52 5.68 8.32
N LEU A 20 -1.71 5.91 7.03
CA LEU A 20 -1.61 4.88 5.99
C LEU A 20 -0.34 4.98 5.16
N SER A 21 0.28 6.16 5.06
CA SER A 21 1.48 6.32 4.26
C SER A 21 2.67 5.67 4.96
N LEU A 22 3.42 4.89 4.19
CA LEU A 22 4.67 4.31 4.64
C LEU A 22 5.79 5.37 4.53
N PRO A 23 6.47 5.76 5.62
CA PRO A 23 7.56 6.72 5.54
C PRO A 23 8.67 6.25 4.58
N SER A 24 9.25 7.16 3.81
CA SER A 24 10.29 6.82 2.83
C SER A 24 11.54 6.18 3.46
N SER A 25 11.90 6.58 4.68
CA SER A 25 12.99 5.94 5.44
C SER A 25 12.70 4.46 5.67
N SER A 26 11.50 4.14 6.18
CA SER A 26 11.06 2.77 6.44
C SER A 26 10.83 1.97 5.15
N PHE A 27 10.41 2.61 4.06
CA PHE A 27 10.28 1.95 2.76
C PHE A 27 11.64 1.62 2.12
N LEU A 28 12.72 2.32 2.45
CA LEU A 28 14.06 2.03 1.92
C LEU A 28 14.88 1.14 2.84
N GLU A 29 14.46 0.96 4.09
CA GLU A 29 15.15 0.12 5.05
C GLU A 29 15.01 -1.36 4.69
N TRP A 30 16.14 -1.99 4.39
CA TRP A 30 16.21 -3.43 4.13
C TRP A 30 16.23 -4.13 5.48
N MET A 31 15.08 -4.64 5.92
CA MET A 31 15.05 -5.55 7.07
C MET A 31 15.30 -6.98 6.61
N ASP A 32 15.85 -7.78 7.51
CA ASP A 32 16.09 -9.20 7.27
C ASP A 32 14.78 -10.00 7.36
N GLU A 33 14.75 -11.18 6.76
CA GLU A 33 13.56 -12.05 6.69
C GLU A 33 12.99 -12.38 8.08
N ASP A 34 13.89 -12.57 9.06
CA ASP A 34 13.58 -12.83 10.46
C ASP A 34 12.87 -11.65 11.15
N THR A 35 13.15 -10.42 10.71
CA THR A 35 12.57 -9.21 11.30
C THR A 35 11.13 -8.98 10.83
N TYR A 36 10.82 -9.35 9.58
CA TYR A 36 9.48 -9.17 9.03
C TYR A 36 8.45 -10.13 9.61
N SER A 37 8.82 -11.38 9.83
CA SER A 37 7.92 -12.41 10.39
C SER A 37 7.45 -12.07 11.81
N CYS A 38 8.25 -11.26 12.52
CA CYS A 38 7.94 -10.77 13.87
C CYS A 38 7.15 -9.45 13.86
N THR A 39 7.00 -8.78 12.71
CA THR A 39 6.28 -7.51 12.64
C THR A 39 4.78 -7.78 12.50
N PRO A 40 3.95 -7.44 13.50
CA PRO A 40 2.51 -7.67 13.40
C PRO A 40 1.92 -6.87 12.24
N ALA A 41 0.97 -7.47 11.52
CA ALA A 41 0.27 -6.80 10.45
C ALA A 41 -0.37 -5.51 10.98
N SER A 42 0.05 -4.36 10.43
CA SER A 42 -0.41 -3.07 10.93
C SER A 42 -1.95 -2.99 10.93
N PRO A 43 -2.58 -2.64 12.06
CA PRO A 43 -4.03 -2.46 12.14
C PRO A 43 -4.49 -1.22 11.35
N THR A 44 -3.58 -0.41 10.80
CA THR A 44 -3.89 0.85 10.13
C THR A 44 -4.88 0.68 8.98
N ARG A 45 -4.90 -0.45 8.26
CA ARG A 45 -5.89 -0.71 7.20
C ARG A 45 -7.35 -0.73 7.69
N THR A 46 -7.59 -0.97 8.99
CA THR A 46 -8.95 -1.03 9.56
C THR A 46 -9.65 0.31 9.55
N VAL A 47 -8.92 1.43 9.50
CA VAL A 47 -9.52 2.77 9.39
C VAL A 47 -10.28 2.97 8.07
N LEU A 48 -9.97 2.19 7.04
CA LEU A 48 -10.69 2.19 5.77
C LEU A 48 -12.08 1.53 5.86
N LEU A 49 -12.40 0.86 6.97
CA LEU A 49 -13.67 0.17 7.19
C LEU A 49 -14.70 1.03 7.94
N VAL A 50 -14.37 2.27 8.28
CA VAL A 50 -15.27 3.19 8.99
C VAL A 50 -16.47 3.56 8.11
N ASP A 51 -16.21 4.10 6.91
CA ASP A 51 -17.23 4.38 5.91
C ASP A 51 -16.66 4.39 4.48
N LYS A 52 -17.52 4.64 3.49
CA LYS A 52 -17.14 4.69 2.07
C LYS A 52 -16.22 5.86 1.71
N THR A 53 -16.32 6.98 2.43
CA THR A 53 -15.50 8.19 2.23
C THR A 53 -14.08 7.94 2.72
N TRP A 54 -13.92 7.36 3.91
CA TRP A 54 -12.63 6.91 4.45
C TRP A 54 -11.95 5.92 3.52
N ALA A 55 -12.70 4.94 3.00
CA ALA A 55 -12.19 4.00 2.02
C ALA A 55 -11.76 4.70 0.71
N ARG A 56 -12.53 5.67 0.21
CA ARG A 56 -12.23 6.39 -1.03
C ARG A 56 -10.97 7.25 -0.90
N ILE A 57 -10.85 8.01 0.18
CA ILE A 57 -9.74 8.96 0.41
C ILE A 57 -8.47 8.22 0.86
N GLY A 58 -8.60 7.18 1.68
CA GLY A 58 -7.45 6.50 2.26
C GLY A 58 -6.81 5.44 1.36
N LYS A 59 -7.54 4.86 0.41
CA LYS A 59 -7.00 3.85 -0.52
C LYS A 59 -5.75 4.31 -1.26
N PRO A 60 -5.69 5.51 -1.87
CA PRO A 60 -4.48 6.02 -2.49
C PRO A 60 -3.26 6.00 -1.58
N HIS A 61 -3.42 6.38 -0.30
CA HIS A 61 -2.33 6.41 0.68
C HIS A 61 -1.86 5.01 1.07
N LEU A 62 -2.80 4.07 1.27
CA LEU A 62 -2.46 2.68 1.63
C LEU A 62 -1.72 1.95 0.50
N TYR A 63 -2.13 2.14 -0.74
CA TYR A 63 -1.55 1.46 -1.91
C TYR A 63 -0.38 2.23 -2.54
N GLU A 64 0.06 3.33 -1.95
CA GLU A 64 1.12 4.18 -2.50
C GLU A 64 2.47 3.44 -2.59
N GLY A 65 2.79 2.65 -1.56
CA GLY A 65 4.04 1.89 -1.46
C GLY A 65 3.78 0.39 -1.36
N VAL A 66 4.36 -0.38 -2.28
CA VAL A 66 4.24 -1.84 -2.31
C VAL A 66 5.62 -2.47 -2.15
N ILE A 67 5.74 -3.41 -1.22
CA ILE A 67 6.95 -4.20 -1.00
C ILE A 67 6.61 -5.66 -1.30
N ILE A 68 7.26 -6.23 -2.31
CA ILE A 68 7.14 -7.63 -2.71
C ILE A 68 8.36 -8.37 -2.18
N ARG A 69 8.17 -9.44 -1.42
CA ARG A 69 9.27 -10.21 -0.81
C ARG A 69 9.39 -11.64 -1.35
N GLY A 70 8.47 -12.04 -2.21
CA GLY A 70 8.42 -13.38 -2.75
C GLY A 70 7.50 -13.48 -3.96
N ARG A 71 7.63 -14.60 -4.67
CA ARG A 71 6.88 -14.85 -5.91
C ARG A 71 5.37 -14.89 -5.68
N GLU A 72 4.92 -15.53 -4.61
CA GLU A 72 3.49 -15.62 -4.27
C GLU A 72 2.85 -14.24 -4.06
N GLN A 73 3.58 -13.29 -3.48
CA GLN A 73 3.11 -11.92 -3.30
C GLN A 73 3.04 -11.16 -4.63
N ALA A 74 4.00 -11.41 -5.53
CA ALA A 74 3.97 -10.84 -6.88
C ALA A 74 2.77 -11.36 -7.68
N ASP A 75 2.52 -12.67 -7.61
CA ASP A 75 1.38 -13.31 -8.29
C ASP A 75 0.05 -12.79 -7.72
N ALA A 76 -0.10 -12.75 -6.39
CA ALA A 76 -1.28 -12.20 -5.74
C ALA A 76 -1.51 -10.70 -6.06
N LEU A 77 -0.44 -9.91 -6.16
CA LEU A 77 -0.53 -8.51 -6.58
C LEU A 77 -1.02 -8.42 -8.03
N ALA A 78 -0.46 -9.21 -8.94
CA ALA A 78 -0.86 -9.24 -10.34
C ALA A 78 -2.34 -9.63 -10.49
N GLU A 79 -2.78 -10.68 -9.79
CA GLU A 79 -4.19 -11.11 -9.76
C GLU A 79 -5.10 -9.99 -9.26
N THR A 80 -4.73 -9.34 -8.16
CA THR A 80 -5.51 -8.24 -7.55
C THR A 80 -5.64 -7.05 -8.49
N LEU A 81 -4.55 -6.63 -9.14
CA LEU A 81 -4.56 -5.51 -10.08
C LEU A 81 -5.39 -5.82 -11.33
N ASN A 82 -5.29 -7.05 -11.84
CA ASN A 82 -6.09 -7.50 -12.99
C ASN A 82 -7.59 -7.57 -12.66
N ALA A 83 -7.95 -8.13 -11.50
CA ALA A 83 -9.33 -8.19 -11.04
C ALA A 83 -9.92 -6.78 -10.83
N ASN A 84 -9.15 -5.88 -10.21
CA ASN A 84 -9.58 -4.50 -10.00
C ASN A 84 -9.79 -3.75 -11.33
N THR A 85 -8.88 -3.93 -12.28
CA THR A 85 -8.99 -3.30 -13.61
C THR A 85 -10.24 -3.78 -14.35
N LYS A 86 -10.55 -5.08 -14.28
CA LYS A 86 -11.77 -5.65 -14.88
C LYS A 86 -13.04 -5.11 -14.22
N ALA A 87 -13.08 -5.05 -12.89
CA ALA A 87 -14.23 -4.57 -12.13
C ALA A 87 -14.52 -3.07 -12.35
N HIS A 88 -13.49 -2.29 -12.69
CA HIS A 88 -13.56 -0.84 -12.86
C HIS A 88 -13.32 -0.40 -14.31
N ALA A 89 -13.62 -1.27 -15.28
CA ALA A 89 -13.53 -0.93 -16.70
C ALA A 89 -14.37 0.33 -17.00
N GLY A 90 -13.70 1.46 -17.27
CA GLY A 90 -14.32 2.77 -17.51
C GLY A 90 -14.21 3.80 -16.37
N VAL A 91 -13.69 3.43 -15.19
CA VAL A 91 -13.45 4.34 -14.06
C VAL A 91 -12.01 4.84 -14.08
N ASN A 92 -11.79 6.14 -13.84
CA ASN A 92 -10.46 6.77 -13.94
C ASN A 92 -9.49 6.32 -12.81
N ILE A 93 -9.97 5.81 -11.67
CA ILE A 93 -9.11 5.44 -10.55
C ILE A 93 -9.11 3.91 -10.38
N THR A 94 -8.01 3.28 -10.77
CA THR A 94 -7.72 1.87 -10.49
C THR A 94 -6.66 1.76 -9.40
N LEU A 95 -6.61 0.64 -8.69
CA LEU A 95 -5.58 0.39 -7.66
C LEU A 95 -4.17 0.54 -8.23
N ALA A 96 -3.96 0.13 -9.47
CA ALA A 96 -2.67 0.27 -10.16
C ALA A 96 -2.18 1.73 -10.22
N LYS A 97 -3.09 2.71 -10.35
CA LYS A 97 -2.73 4.13 -10.38
C LYS A 97 -2.37 4.70 -9.01
N CYS A 98 -2.71 3.99 -7.93
CA CYS A 98 -2.35 4.40 -6.58
C CYS A 98 -0.90 4.06 -6.26
N ILE A 99 -0.34 3.01 -6.88
CA ILE A 99 1.03 2.56 -6.66
C ILE A 99 2.01 3.58 -7.22
N ARG A 100 2.83 4.17 -6.35
CA ARG A 100 3.90 5.13 -6.72
C ARG A 100 5.29 4.60 -6.42
N ARG A 101 5.42 3.71 -5.45
CA ARG A 101 6.69 3.10 -5.03
C ARG A 101 6.53 1.58 -5.01
N LEU A 102 7.46 0.90 -5.67
CA LEU A 102 7.53 -0.55 -5.70
C LEU A 102 8.94 -0.99 -5.30
N ARG A 103 9.03 -1.85 -4.28
CA ARG A 103 10.28 -2.47 -3.85
C ARG A 103 10.13 -3.98 -3.96
N ILE A 104 11.17 -4.65 -4.43
CA ILE A 104 11.21 -6.10 -4.49
C ILE A 104 12.40 -6.57 -3.65
N ASP A 105 12.10 -7.09 -2.46
CA ASP A 105 13.08 -7.69 -1.57
C ASP A 105 13.42 -9.11 -2.08
N GLY A 106 14.66 -9.56 -1.86
CA GLY A 106 15.09 -10.88 -2.30
C GLY A 106 15.51 -10.98 -3.78
N VAL A 107 15.35 -9.92 -4.57
CA VAL A 107 16.07 -9.74 -5.85
C VAL A 107 17.48 -9.22 -5.56
N GLN A 108 18.21 -9.95 -4.72
CA GLN A 108 19.64 -10.10 -4.99
C GLN A 108 19.71 -11.04 -6.18
N THR A 109 19.43 -10.53 -7.39
CA THR A 109 19.84 -11.26 -8.57
C THR A 109 21.32 -11.52 -8.40
N SER A 110 21.75 -12.77 -8.59
CA SER A 110 23.15 -13.09 -8.82
C SER A 110 23.77 -12.13 -9.85
N ALA A 111 22.96 -11.57 -10.77
CA ALA A 111 23.33 -10.54 -11.73
C ALA A 111 23.82 -9.20 -11.14
N VAL A 112 23.46 -8.81 -9.91
CA VAL A 112 24.00 -7.58 -9.27
C VAL A 112 25.34 -7.85 -8.58
N LYS A 113 25.62 -9.10 -8.18
CA LYS A 113 26.92 -9.49 -7.62
C LYS A 113 28.05 -9.49 -8.65
N ASP A 114 27.74 -9.65 -9.93
CA ASP A 114 28.74 -9.68 -11.01
C ASP A 114 29.16 -8.27 -11.51
N ILE A 115 28.53 -7.20 -11.02
CA ILE A 115 28.76 -5.81 -11.46
C ILE A 115 29.43 -4.96 -10.35
N LEU A 116 29.62 -5.49 -9.15
CA LEU A 116 30.33 -4.83 -8.04
C LEU A 116 31.65 -5.52 -7.71
#